data_AF-A0A5B8UEX3-F1
#
_entry.id   AF-A0A5B8UEX3-F1
#
_cell.length_a   1.000
_cell.length_b   1.000
_cell.length_c   1.000
_cell.angle_alpha   90.00
_cell.angle_beta   90.00
_cell.angle_gamma   90.00
#
_symmetry.space_group_name_H-M   'P 1'
#
loop_
_entity.id
_entity.type
_entity.pdbx_description
1 polymer ?
#
loop_
_entity_poly.entity_id
_entity_poly.type
_entity_poly.pdbx_seq_one_letter_code
_entity_poly.pdbx_strand_id
1 'polypeptide(L)'
;MKEWAEFITKHLSSVVEILAGFVITVALIQFLIRYLLNFARPGLEQNNQAIRIQFGSSLAIALELLLAADILATAIAPTWDDIGKLAAIATLRTALNYFLERELKTTQKPNSPVLQKTNQSDAELH
;
A
#
# COMPACT_ATOMS: atom_id res chain seq x y z
N MET A 1 21.81 -9.89 -30.36
CA MET A 1 21.19 -8.73 -29.67
C MET A 1 19.93 -9.12 -28.89
N LYS A 2 18.96 -9.85 -29.48
CA LYS A 2 17.75 -10.31 -28.77
C LYS A 2 18.02 -11.21 -27.57
N GLU A 3 18.93 -12.19 -27.70
CA GLU A 3 19.30 -13.10 -26.59
C GLU A 3 19.92 -12.38 -25.38
N TRP A 4 20.71 -11.33 -25.60
CA TRP A 4 21.30 -10.53 -24.51
C TRP A 4 20.24 -9.70 -23.78
N ALA A 5 19.27 -9.15 -24.53
CA ALA A 5 18.15 -8.40 -23.94
C ALA A 5 17.22 -9.30 -23.12
N GLU A 6 16.91 -10.50 -23.62
CA GLU A 6 16.15 -11.53 -22.90
C GLU A 6 16.85 -11.94 -21.60
N PHE A 7 18.16 -12.18 -21.65
CA PHE A 7 18.94 -12.60 -20.49
C PHE A 7 18.99 -11.54 -19.39
N ILE A 8 19.33 -10.29 -19.74
CA ILE A 8 19.44 -9.17 -18.78
C ILE A 8 18.11 -8.94 -18.08
N THR A 9 17.04 -8.91 -18.86
CA THR A 9 15.72 -8.53 -18.38
C THR A 9 15.08 -9.60 -17.51
N LYS A 10 15.27 -10.88 -17.86
CA LYS A 10 14.80 -11.99 -17.04
C LYS A 10 15.48 -12.01 -15.66
N HIS A 11 16.79 -11.76 -15.62
CA HIS A 11 17.51 -11.68 -14.34
C HIS A 11 17.05 -10.47 -13.52
N LEU A 12 16.87 -9.32 -14.16
CA LEU A 12 16.47 -8.10 -13.49
C LEU A 12 15.02 -8.20 -12.94
N SER A 13 14.09 -8.79 -13.70
CA SER A 13 12.73 -9.07 -13.24
C SER A 13 12.72 -9.95 -11.99
N SER A 14 13.51 -11.03 -12.00
CA SER A 14 13.57 -11.96 -10.87
C SER A 14 14.18 -11.31 -9.62
N VAL A 15 15.18 -10.43 -9.77
CA VAL A 15 15.71 -9.64 -8.65
C VAL A 15 14.63 -8.74 -8.04
N VAL A 16 13.87 -8.03 -8.88
CA VAL A 16 12.79 -7.14 -8.40
C VAL A 16 11.68 -7.94 -7.71
N GLU A 17 11.33 -9.13 -8.22
CA GLU A 17 10.36 -10.03 -7.60
C GLU A 17 10.83 -10.52 -6.22
N ILE A 18 12.09 -10.92 -6.09
CA ILE A 18 12.68 -11.32 -4.79
C ILE A 18 12.66 -10.17 -3.79
N LEU A 19 13.01 -8.95 -4.23
CA LEU A 19 12.96 -7.76 -3.38
C LEU A 19 11.54 -7.47 -2.90
N ALA A 20 10.55 -7.56 -3.78
CA ALA A 20 9.15 -7.39 -3.42
C ALA A 20 8.69 -8.47 -2.42
N GLY A 21 9.02 -9.74 -2.67
CA GLY A 21 8.73 -10.84 -1.75
C GLY A 21 9.37 -10.65 -0.38
N PHE A 22 10.59 -10.13 -0.34
CA PHE A 22 11.28 -9.79 0.91
C PHE A 22 10.55 -8.69 1.69
N VAL A 23 10.14 -7.61 1.03
CA VAL A 23 9.37 -6.51 1.65
C VAL A 23 8.04 -7.04 2.23
N ILE A 24 7.30 -7.85 1.47
CA ILE A 24 6.03 -8.45 1.92
C ILE A 24 6.26 -9.33 3.15
N THR A 25 7.29 -10.18 3.11
CA THR A 25 7.59 -11.11 4.20
C THR A 25 7.91 -10.36 5.49
N VAL A 26 8.77 -9.35 5.41
CA VAL A 26 9.15 -8.53 6.57
C VAL A 26 7.94 -7.76 7.12
N ALA A 27 7.11 -7.17 6.24
CA ALA A 27 5.92 -6.45 6.65
C ALA A 27 4.89 -7.37 7.33
N LEU A 28 4.69 -8.57 6.80
CA LEU A 28 3.78 -9.58 7.35
C LEU A 28 4.23 -10.06 8.73
N ILE A 29 5.52 -10.35 8.89
CA ILE A 29 6.09 -10.76 10.19
C ILE A 29 5.86 -9.66 11.23
N GLN A 30 6.17 -8.40 10.89
CA GLN A 30 5.95 -7.27 11.80
C GLN A 30 4.47 -7.08 12.16
N PHE A 31 3.58 -7.20 11.16
CA PHE A 31 2.13 -7.12 11.37
C PHE A 31 1.65 -8.21 12.35
N LEU A 32 2.04 -9.46 12.10
CA LEU A 32 1.66 -10.60 12.95
C LEU A 32 2.17 -10.44 14.38
N ILE A 33 3.46 -10.08 14.57
CA ILE A 33 4.04 -9.88 15.91
C ILE A 33 3.26 -8.81 16.68
N ARG A 34 3.04 -7.64 16.07
CA ARG A 34 2.34 -6.52 16.74
C ARG A 34 0.89 -6.87 17.04
N TYR A 35 0.21 -7.52 16.11
CA TYR A 35 -1.16 -7.96 16.29
C TYR A 35 -1.29 -8.97 17.43
N LEU A 36 -0.40 -9.97 17.49
CA LEU A 36 -0.39 -11.00 18.54
C LEU A 36 -0.05 -10.42 19.92
N LEU A 37 0.93 -9.50 19.98
CA LEU A 37 1.28 -8.79 21.22
C LEU A 37 0.13 -7.93 21.73
N ASN A 38 -0.59 -7.24 20.84
CA ASN A 38 -1.76 -6.43 21.21
C ASN A 38 -2.91 -7.30 21.72
N PHE A 39 -3.13 -8.45 21.08
CA PHE A 39 -4.13 -9.43 21.52
C PHE A 39 -3.81 -10.04 22.89
N ALA A 40 -2.53 -10.31 23.18
CA ALA A 40 -2.09 -10.87 24.45
C ALA A 40 -2.05 -9.85 25.61
N ARG A 41 -2.08 -8.54 25.33
CA ARG A 41 -2.02 -7.47 26.33
C ARG A 41 -3.07 -6.37 26.06
N PRO A 42 -4.36 -6.62 26.37
CA PRO A 42 -5.45 -5.67 26.11
C PRO A 42 -5.36 -4.31 26.84
N GLY A 43 -4.33 -4.07 27.68
CA GLY A 43 -4.08 -2.78 28.33
C GLY A 43 -3.22 -1.79 27.51
N LEU A 44 -2.61 -2.24 26.41
CA LEU A 44 -1.96 -1.37 25.44
C LEU A 44 -2.98 -1.13 24.32
N GLU A 45 -3.77 -0.07 24.40
CA GLU A 45 -4.64 0.39 23.30
C GLU A 45 -3.77 0.90 22.13
N GLN A 46 -2.87 0.07 21.59
CA GLN A 46 -2.29 0.36 20.29
C GLN A 46 -3.43 0.25 19.28
N ASN A 47 -3.73 1.38 18.65
CA ASN A 47 -4.80 1.47 17.67
C ASN A 47 -4.57 0.41 16.57
N ASN A 48 -5.35 -0.67 16.57
CA ASN A 48 -5.28 -1.75 15.59
C ASN A 48 -5.33 -1.20 14.15
N GLN A 49 -5.98 -0.06 13.97
CA GLN A 49 -6.03 0.68 12.71
C GLN A 49 -4.65 1.16 12.27
N ALA A 50 -3.79 1.64 13.18
CA ALA A 50 -2.42 2.07 12.86
C ALA A 50 -1.55 0.89 12.39
N ILE A 51 -1.70 -0.28 13.03
CA ILE A 51 -1.02 -1.52 12.63
C ILE A 51 -1.46 -1.94 11.21
N ARG A 52 -2.76 -1.86 10.91
CA ARG A 52 -3.31 -2.15 9.57
C ARG A 52 -2.85 -1.16 8.52
N ILE A 53 -2.84 0.15 8.82
CA ILE A 53 -2.36 1.19 7.91
C ILE A 53 -0.88 0.99 7.57
N GLN A 54 -0.04 0.70 8.57
CA GLN A 54 1.39 0.50 8.34
C GLN A 54 1.65 -0.73 7.46
N PHE A 55 0.94 -1.83 7.71
CA PHE A 55 1.01 -3.02 6.87
C PHE A 55 0.53 -2.74 5.43
N GLY A 56 -0.60 -2.04 5.28
CA GLY A 56 -1.13 -1.64 3.97
C GLY A 56 -0.16 -0.77 3.16
N SER A 57 0.54 0.16 3.81
CA SER A 57 1.58 0.99 3.18
C SER A 57 2.76 0.15 2.67
N SER A 58 3.25 -0.81 3.46
CA SER A 58 4.33 -1.71 3.01
C SER A 58 3.90 -2.63 1.86
N LEU A 59 2.64 -3.07 1.86
CA LEU A 59 2.08 -3.86 0.77
C LEU A 59 1.99 -3.03 -0.53
N ALA A 60 1.61 -1.75 -0.44
CA ALA A 60 1.58 -0.86 -1.60
C ALA A 60 2.94 -0.79 -2.29
N ILE A 61 4.03 -0.59 -1.53
CA ILE A 61 5.42 -0.56 -2.04
C ILE A 61 5.78 -1.86 -2.76
N ALA A 62 5.51 -3.01 -2.14
CA ALA A 62 5.83 -4.29 -2.75
C ALA A 62 5.07 -4.54 -4.06
N LEU A 63 3.81 -4.09 -4.14
CA LEU A 63 3.01 -4.19 -5.36
C LEU A 63 3.54 -3.30 -6.49
N GLU A 64 4.17 -2.16 -6.20
CA GLU A 64 4.81 -1.33 -7.23
C GLU A 64 6.04 -2.03 -7.81
N LEU A 65 6.82 -2.70 -6.95
CA LEU A 65 7.98 -3.49 -7.36
C LEU A 65 7.54 -4.68 -8.22
N LEU A 66 6.51 -5.43 -7.80
CA LEU A 66 5.98 -6.53 -8.60
C LEU A 66 5.50 -6.06 -9.97
N LEU A 67 4.75 -4.95 -10.03
CA LEU A 67 4.31 -4.42 -11.33
C LEU A 67 5.50 -4.04 -12.21
N ALA A 68 6.57 -3.46 -11.65
CA ALA A 68 7.77 -3.17 -12.41
C ALA A 68 8.43 -4.43 -12.97
N ALA A 69 8.47 -5.52 -12.19
CA ALA A 69 8.94 -6.83 -12.65
C ALA A 69 8.07 -7.37 -13.79
N ASP A 70 6.74 -7.28 -13.67
CA ASP A 70 5.82 -7.79 -14.69
C ASP A 70 5.88 -7.00 -16.01
N ILE A 71 5.97 -5.66 -15.94
CA ILE A 71 6.17 -4.80 -17.12
C ILE A 71 7.48 -5.18 -17.82
N LEU A 72 8.53 -5.40 -17.03
CA LEU A 72 9.84 -5.76 -17.53
C LEU A 72 9.83 -7.14 -18.23
N ALA A 73 9.13 -8.12 -17.66
CA ALA A 73 8.97 -9.45 -18.25
C ALA A 73 8.20 -9.44 -19.58
N THR A 74 7.14 -8.63 -19.66
CA THR A 74 6.26 -8.57 -20.85
C THR A 74 6.78 -7.70 -21.99
N ALA A 75 7.73 -6.80 -21.72
CA ALA A 75 8.37 -5.97 -22.74
C ALA A 75 9.17 -6.76 -23.80
N ILE A 76 9.44 -8.05 -23.56
CA ILE A 76 10.36 -8.86 -24.38
C ILE A 76 9.68 -10.00 -25.13
N ALA A 77 8.64 -10.61 -24.57
CA ALA A 77 7.89 -11.66 -25.23
C ALA A 77 6.39 -11.49 -24.92
N PRO A 78 5.70 -10.55 -25.60
CA PRO A 78 4.27 -10.37 -25.38
C PRO A 78 3.52 -11.57 -25.95
N THR A 79 3.10 -12.50 -25.09
CA THR A 79 2.03 -13.45 -25.42
C THR A 79 0.69 -12.90 -24.91
N TRP A 80 -0.41 -13.32 -25.54
CA TRP A 80 -1.76 -12.93 -25.06
C TRP A 80 -2.03 -13.39 -23.62
N ASP A 81 -1.41 -14.48 -23.17
CA ASP A 81 -1.48 -14.96 -21.79
C ASP A 81 -0.72 -14.03 -20.82
N ASP A 82 0.47 -13.56 -21.22
CA ASP A 82 1.26 -12.62 -20.43
C ASP A 82 0.58 -11.24 -20.31
N ILE A 83 -0.08 -10.79 -21.38
CA ILE A 83 -0.91 -9.57 -21.35
C ILE A 83 -2.10 -9.75 -20.40
N GLY A 84 -2.74 -10.92 -20.40
CA GLY A 84 -3.84 -11.25 -19.47
C GLY A 84 -3.41 -11.25 -18.00
N LYS A 85 -2.26 -11.86 -17.70
CA LYS A 85 -1.65 -11.85 -16.35
C LYS A 85 -1.35 -10.43 -15.89
N LEU A 86 -0.73 -9.62 -16.74
CA LEU A 86 -0.48 -8.21 -16.46
C LEU A 86 -1.76 -7.44 -16.15
N ALA A 87 -2.79 -7.59 -16.97
CA ALA A 87 -4.06 -6.90 -16.78
C ALA A 87 -4.73 -7.30 -15.46
N ALA A 88 -4.64 -8.58 -15.07
CA ALA A 88 -5.14 -9.07 -13.79
C ALA A 88 -4.37 -8.47 -12.59
N ILE A 89 -3.03 -8.44 -12.66
CA ILE A 89 -2.18 -7.84 -11.61
C ILE A 89 -2.44 -6.33 -11.49
N ALA A 90 -2.51 -5.63 -12.62
CA ALA A 90 -2.82 -4.20 -12.65
C ALA A 90 -4.20 -3.91 -12.03
N THR A 91 -5.22 -4.72 -12.37
CA THR A 91 -6.57 -4.60 -11.81
C THR A 91 -6.58 -4.83 -10.30
N LEU A 92 -5.89 -5.87 -9.82
CA LEU A 92 -5.76 -6.15 -8.39
C LEU A 92 -5.08 -4.99 -7.65
N ARG A 93 -4.01 -4.44 -8.23
CA ARG A 93 -3.31 -3.26 -7.68
C ARG A 93 -4.26 -2.06 -7.56
N THR A 94 -5.02 -1.75 -8.61
CA THR A 94 -6.00 -0.65 -8.59
C THR A 94 -7.06 -0.87 -7.53
N ALA A 95 -7.59 -2.09 -7.42
CA ALA A 95 -8.60 -2.42 -6.41
C ALA A 95 -8.05 -2.26 -4.99
N LEU A 96 -6.88 -2.84 -4.68
CA LEU A 96 -6.24 -2.76 -3.36
C LEU A 96 -5.89 -1.31 -2.98
N ASN A 97 -5.26 -0.56 -3.89
CA ASN A 97 -4.93 0.85 -3.64
C ASN A 97 -6.19 1.69 -3.42
N TYR A 98 -7.25 1.45 -4.21
CA TYR A 98 -8.53 2.12 -4.02
C TYR A 98 -9.16 1.82 -2.65
N PHE A 99 -9.14 0.56 -2.20
CA PHE A 99 -9.65 0.19 -0.87
C PHE A 99 -8.84 0.83 0.25
N LEU A 100 -7.51 0.83 0.14
CA LEU A 100 -6.63 1.42 1.15
C LEU A 100 -6.82 2.94 1.23
N GLU A 101 -6.86 3.64 0.10
CA GLU A 101 -7.10 5.08 0.05
C GLU A 101 -8.48 5.45 0.62
N ARG A 102 -9.49 4.61 0.34
CA ARG A 102 -10.83 4.76 0.90
C ARG A 102 -10.85 4.59 2.42
N GLU A 103 -10.17 3.57 2.97
CA GLU A 103 -10.07 3.33 4.42
C GLU A 103 -9.32 4.47 5.14
N LEU A 104 -8.27 5.02 4.52
CA LEU A 104 -7.54 6.18 5.03
C LEU A 104 -8.42 7.44 5.05
N LYS A 105 -9.19 7.71 3.99
CA LYS A 105 -10.12 8.86 3.93
C LYS A 105 -11.22 8.79 4.98
N THR A 106 -11.71 7.58 5.29
CA THR A 106 -12.69 7.40 6.38
C THR A 106 -12.12 7.68 7.77
N THR A 107 -10.80 7.58 7.94
CA THR A 107 -10.12 7.81 9.23
C THR A 107 -9.77 9.28 9.45
N GLN A 108 -9.61 10.07 8.37
CA GLN A 108 -9.26 11.50 8.42
C GLN A 108 -10.46 12.44 8.37
N LYS A 109 -11.61 12.10 8.99
CA LYS A 109 -12.63 13.13 9.24
C LYS A 109 -12.04 14.15 10.21
N PRO A 110 -11.80 15.42 9.81
CA PRO A 110 -11.35 16.44 10.74
C PRO A 110 -12.53 16.73 11.67
N ASN A 111 -12.43 16.34 12.95
CA ASN A 111 -13.29 16.86 14.00
C ASN A 111 -12.95 18.34 14.24
N SER A 112 -13.44 19.23 13.38
CA SER A 112 -13.36 20.67 13.65
C SER A 112 -14.57 21.43 13.07
N PRO A 113 -15.72 21.48 13.75
CA PRO A 113 -16.57 22.65 13.69
C PRO A 113 -16.03 23.67 14.70
N VAL A 114 -14.96 24.40 14.35
CA VAL A 114 -14.63 25.65 15.05
C VAL A 114 -15.62 26.70 14.57
N LEU A 115 -16.83 26.62 15.10
CA LEU A 115 -17.78 27.72 15.16
C LEU A 115 -17.80 28.21 16.61
N GLN A 116 -16.74 28.90 17.03
CA GLN A 116 -16.80 29.76 18.21
C GLN A 116 -16.93 31.21 17.77
N LYS A 117 -18.17 31.66 17.92
CA LYS A 117 -18.61 33.05 17.95
C LYS A 117 -17.73 33.84 18.93
N THR A 118 -16.95 34.79 18.43
CA THR A 118 -16.36 35.84 19.32
C THR A 118 -16.63 37.26 18.81
N ASN A 119 -17.37 37.43 17.70
CA ASN A 119 -17.79 38.76 17.21
C ASN A 119 -19.15 39.24 17.77
N GLN A 120 -19.60 38.73 18.92
CA GLN A 120 -20.83 39.21 19.57
C GLN A 120 -20.59 39.94 20.89
N SER A 121 -19.35 40.08 21.38
CA SER A 121 -19.07 40.81 22.63
C SER A 121 -18.77 42.31 22.44
N ASP A 122 -18.45 42.74 21.22
CA ASP A 122 -18.01 44.13 20.95
C ASP A 122 -19.14 45.04 20.43
N ALA A 123 -20.35 44.50 20.26
CA ALA A 123 -21.50 45.22 19.71
C ALA A 123 -22.56 45.62 20.75
N GLU A 124 -22.44 45.21 22.02
CA GLU A 124 -23.45 45.50 23.06
C GLU A 124 -22.93 46.34 24.25
N LEU A 125 -21.72 46.91 24.16
CA LEU A 125 -21.18 47.80 25.23
C LEU A 125 -20.85 49.23 24.77
N HIS A 126 -21.41 49.67 23.64
CA HIS A 126 -21.44 51.10 23.25
C HIS A 126 -22.87 51.62 23.19
#